data_AF-A0A2E7TVU8-F1
#
_entry.id   AF-A0A2E7TVU8-F1
#
_cell.length_a   1.000
_cell.length_b   1.000
_cell.length_c   1.000
_cell.angle_alpha   90.00
_cell.angle_beta   90.00
_cell.angle_gamma   90.00
#
_symmetry.space_group_name_H-M   'P 1'
#
loop_
_entity.id
_entity.type
_entity.pdbx_description
1 polymer ?
#
loop_
_entity_poly.entity_id
_entity_poly.type
_entity_poly.pdbx_seq_one_letter_code
_entity_poly.pdbx_strand_id
1 'polypeptide(L)'
;IGAAGYTSMLVWHGGLSGSAPLKVAEAGHLQELGGGEDWVTALPDVIGLRETVFSSWSLALTATVALAAFGVFAWLGRTVKAVSDDAAQTESAPAAAPEPAPLTPADQLDQRRGLSLLAGVLCFAGAIWWAQQGPPISQLRFITPDWINLLLLSLALMAHPSMRDFLNALDEAISGASGILVQFPIYFGIMGMVTGTELGTWLADGLVGATSRAWLPVALFTSSGILNVFVPSGGGQWAVQGPLVLESCQALGLDLPRGIMAMAYGDQLTNMLQPFWALPLLGITGLKARDILPYTLMLMMITGAVMLIGMLMWGAG
;
A
#
# COMPACT_ATOMS: atom_id res chain seq x y z
N ILE A 1 -0.15 2.59 22.60
CA ILE A 1 0.15 1.30 21.92
C ILE A 1 -0.61 1.18 20.60
N GLY A 2 -1.95 1.31 20.58
CA GLY A 2 -2.73 1.27 19.32
C GLY A 2 -2.18 2.17 18.21
N ALA A 3 -1.96 3.46 18.48
CA ALA A 3 -1.35 4.38 17.51
C ALA A 3 0.05 3.95 17.02
N ALA A 4 0.84 3.29 17.86
CA ALA A 4 2.15 2.76 17.45
C ALA A 4 2.00 1.55 16.51
N GLY A 5 1.01 0.68 16.75
CA GLY A 5 0.65 -0.40 15.82
C GLY A 5 0.19 0.12 14.47
N TYR A 6 -0.54 1.24 14.44
CA TYR A 6 -1.00 1.89 13.21
C TYR A 6 0.13 2.51 12.37
N THR A 7 1.31 2.70 12.95
CA THR A 7 2.47 3.33 12.28
C THR A 7 2.99 2.52 11.08
N SER A 8 2.62 1.25 10.94
CA SER A 8 2.90 0.49 9.72
C SER A 8 2.37 1.22 8.46
N MET A 9 1.24 1.92 8.56
CA MET A 9 0.65 2.71 7.48
C MET A 9 1.46 3.97 7.12
N LEU A 10 2.51 4.31 7.87
CA LEU A 10 3.38 5.45 7.61
C LEU A 10 4.67 5.07 6.84
N VAL A 11 4.97 3.78 6.74
CA VAL A 11 6.18 3.28 6.07
C VAL A 11 5.87 2.26 4.97
N TRP A 12 4.59 1.90 4.78
CA TRP A 12 4.17 0.84 3.88
C TRP A 12 4.51 1.10 2.40
N HIS A 13 4.39 2.36 1.94
CA HIS A 13 4.73 2.75 0.57
C HIS A 13 6.23 2.72 0.32
N GLY A 14 7.04 2.95 1.37
CA GLY A 14 8.49 2.78 1.38
C GLY A 14 8.95 1.32 1.53
N GLY A 15 8.05 0.34 1.38
CA GLY A 15 8.32 -1.09 1.51
C GLY A 15 7.66 -1.92 0.41
N LEU A 16 7.60 -3.23 0.63
CA LEU A 16 7.02 -4.21 -0.30
C LEU A 16 5.48 -4.15 -0.40
N SER A 17 4.85 -3.18 0.23
CA SER A 17 3.39 -3.01 0.19
C SER A 17 2.96 -1.81 -0.66
N GLY A 18 3.90 -0.99 -1.13
CA GLY A 18 3.56 0.21 -1.91
C GLY A 18 2.95 -0.11 -3.27
N SER A 19 1.70 0.28 -3.48
CA SER A 19 0.97 -0.06 -4.72
C SER A 19 1.59 0.54 -5.98
N ALA A 20 1.94 1.83 -5.97
CA ALA A 20 2.59 2.50 -7.11
C ALA A 20 3.93 1.84 -7.50
N PRO A 21 4.93 1.68 -6.59
CA PRO A 21 6.21 1.06 -6.96
C PRO A 21 6.07 -0.41 -7.39
N LEU A 22 5.07 -1.13 -6.89
CA LEU A 22 4.78 -2.50 -7.35
C LEU A 22 4.11 -2.51 -8.73
N LYS A 23 3.21 -1.57 -9.02
CA LYS A 23 2.52 -1.49 -10.31
C LYS A 23 3.44 -1.08 -11.45
N VAL A 24 4.33 -0.13 -11.23
CA VAL A 24 5.33 0.24 -12.26
C VAL A 24 6.37 -0.85 -12.52
N ALA A 25 6.43 -1.88 -11.68
CA ALA A 25 7.28 -3.04 -11.91
C ALA A 25 6.61 -4.12 -12.79
N GLU A 26 5.29 -4.04 -13.03
CA GLU A 26 4.56 -4.90 -13.97
C GLU A 26 4.86 -4.47 -15.42
N ALA A 27 5.19 -5.44 -16.28
CA ALA A 27 5.45 -5.18 -17.69
C ALA A 27 4.18 -4.67 -18.39
N GLY A 28 4.32 -3.63 -19.23
CA GLY A 28 3.21 -3.01 -19.95
C GLY A 28 2.33 -2.05 -19.12
N HIS A 29 2.43 -2.06 -17.78
CA HIS A 29 1.57 -1.22 -16.92
C HIS A 29 1.76 0.27 -17.20
N LEU A 30 3.00 0.73 -17.41
CA LEU A 30 3.29 2.13 -17.70
C LEU A 30 2.69 2.58 -19.04
N GLN A 31 2.68 1.69 -20.03
CA GLN A 31 2.12 1.94 -21.35
C GLN A 31 0.60 1.99 -21.32
N GLU A 32 -0.03 1.06 -20.59
CA GLU A 32 -1.47 1.04 -20.36
C GLU A 32 -1.95 2.29 -19.61
N LEU A 33 -1.21 2.71 -18.58
CA LEU A 33 -1.56 3.85 -17.74
C LEU A 33 -1.58 5.17 -18.52
N GLY A 34 -0.71 5.29 -19.52
CA GLY A 34 -0.59 6.48 -20.36
C GLY A 34 -1.63 6.59 -21.48
N GLY A 35 -2.55 5.63 -21.62
CA GLY A 35 -3.70 5.76 -22.53
C GLY A 35 -3.39 5.82 -24.02
N GLY A 36 -2.16 5.52 -24.44
CA GLY A 36 -1.72 5.61 -25.84
C GLY A 36 -1.21 6.98 -26.27
N GLU A 37 -0.99 7.89 -25.32
CA GLU A 37 -0.38 9.20 -25.56
C GLU A 37 1.08 9.10 -26.07
N ASP A 38 1.52 10.09 -26.85
CA ASP A 38 2.86 10.08 -27.48
C ASP A 38 3.99 10.07 -26.45
N TRP A 39 3.82 10.76 -25.32
CA TRP A 39 4.83 10.87 -24.25
C TRP A 39 5.14 9.52 -23.57
N VAL A 40 4.21 8.57 -23.67
CA VAL A 40 4.29 7.23 -23.09
C VAL A 40 5.34 6.37 -23.80
N THR A 41 5.57 6.63 -25.09
CA THR A 41 6.57 5.89 -25.89
C THR A 41 8.00 6.09 -25.38
N ALA A 42 8.25 7.17 -24.64
CA ALA A 42 9.54 7.46 -24.01
C ALA A 42 9.69 6.83 -22.62
N LEU A 43 8.65 6.20 -22.07
CA LEU A 43 8.72 5.51 -20.78
C LEU A 43 9.44 4.16 -20.92
N PRO A 44 10.17 3.73 -19.87
CA PRO A 44 10.66 2.36 -19.81
C PRO A 44 9.47 1.37 -19.76
N ASP A 45 9.73 0.13 -20.16
CA ASP A 45 8.75 -0.97 -20.03
C ASP A 45 8.41 -1.26 -18.56
N VAL A 46 9.42 -1.21 -17.67
CA VAL A 46 9.22 -1.34 -16.22
C VAL A 46 10.18 -0.45 -15.43
N ILE A 47 9.76 -0.11 -14.23
CA ILE A 47 10.60 0.49 -13.18
C ILE A 47 10.59 -0.48 -11.99
N GLY A 48 11.73 -1.07 -11.67
CA GLY A 48 11.83 -2.06 -10.61
C GLY A 48 11.85 -1.46 -9.20
N LEU A 49 11.79 -2.35 -8.21
CA LEU A 49 11.90 -1.97 -6.80
C LEU A 49 13.29 -1.45 -6.43
N ARG A 50 14.34 -1.77 -7.20
CA ARG A 50 15.70 -1.24 -6.96
C ARG A 50 15.81 0.24 -7.29
N GLU A 51 15.09 0.69 -8.31
CA GLU A 51 15.04 2.08 -8.72
C GLU A 51 14.13 2.91 -7.81
N THR A 52 13.11 2.28 -7.22
CA THR A 52 12.10 2.92 -6.34
C THR A 52 12.39 2.65 -4.87
N VAL A 53 11.73 1.64 -4.28
CA VAL A 53 11.69 1.34 -2.85
C VAL A 53 13.08 1.07 -2.26
N PHE A 54 13.90 0.26 -2.93
CA PHE A 54 15.23 -0.16 -2.51
C PHE A 54 16.37 0.75 -3.02
N SER A 55 16.03 1.90 -3.60
CA SER A 55 17.04 2.91 -3.88
C SER A 55 17.65 3.43 -2.58
N SER A 56 18.91 3.87 -2.61
CA SER A 56 19.59 4.37 -1.41
C SER A 56 18.88 5.57 -0.78
N TRP A 57 18.34 6.47 -1.62
CA TRP A 57 17.63 7.67 -1.17
C TRP A 57 16.25 7.34 -0.57
N SER A 58 15.54 6.35 -1.12
CA SER A 58 14.24 5.93 -0.58
C SER A 58 14.42 5.18 0.74
N LEU A 59 15.38 4.26 0.80
CA LEU A 59 15.71 3.54 2.02
C LEU A 59 16.17 4.47 3.14
N ALA A 60 17.01 5.46 2.82
CA ALA A 60 17.44 6.46 3.79
C ALA A 60 16.25 7.26 4.32
N LEU A 61 15.32 7.68 3.46
CA LEU A 61 14.13 8.42 3.89
C LEU A 61 13.20 7.55 4.74
N THR A 62 12.88 6.34 4.29
CA THR A 62 12.04 5.39 5.03
C THR A 62 12.65 5.04 6.39
N ALA A 63 13.95 4.78 6.46
CA ALA A 63 14.64 4.53 7.72
C ALA A 63 14.60 5.74 8.65
N THR A 64 14.78 6.95 8.12
CA THR A 64 14.71 8.19 8.91
C THR A 64 13.29 8.40 9.47
N VAL A 65 12.25 8.16 8.65
CA VAL A 65 10.85 8.20 9.08
C VAL A 65 10.57 7.16 10.16
N ALA A 66 11.03 5.92 9.99
CA ALA A 66 10.86 4.86 10.97
C ALA A 66 11.55 5.18 12.30
N LEU A 67 12.77 5.73 12.25
CA LEU A 67 13.51 6.18 13.45
C LEU A 67 12.83 7.37 14.13
N ALA A 68 12.33 8.34 13.36
CA ALA A 68 11.56 9.47 13.89
C ALA A 68 10.29 8.97 14.59
N ALA A 69 9.54 8.05 13.97
CA ALA A 69 8.35 7.45 14.56
C ALA A 69 8.67 6.67 15.84
N PHE A 70 9.74 5.87 15.82
CA PHE A 70 10.23 5.17 17.01
C PHE A 70 10.57 6.16 18.13
N GLY A 71 11.31 7.23 17.82
CA GLY A 71 11.67 8.27 18.78
C GLY A 71 10.45 8.95 19.41
N VAL A 72 9.45 9.28 18.59
CA VAL A 72 8.17 9.86 19.05
C VAL A 72 7.45 8.92 20.01
N PHE A 73 7.28 7.64 19.66
CA PHE A 73 6.59 6.69 20.54
C PHE A 73 7.40 6.28 21.77
N ALA A 74 8.73 6.23 21.67
CA ALA A 74 9.60 6.02 22.83
C ALA A 74 9.50 7.19 23.82
N TRP A 75 9.40 8.42 23.33
CA TRP A 75 9.16 9.60 24.16
C TRP A 75 7.75 9.57 24.77
N LEU A 76 6.71 9.35 23.96
CA LEU A 76 5.33 9.23 24.45
C LEU A 76 5.16 8.14 25.50
N GLY A 77 5.80 6.98 25.32
CA GLY A 77 5.74 5.88 26.27
C GLY A 77 6.35 6.22 27.64
N ARG A 78 7.17 7.26 27.74
CA ARG A 78 7.75 7.76 29.00
C ARG A 78 6.95 8.93 29.58
N THR A 79 6.26 9.71 28.76
CA THR A 79 5.58 10.94 29.17
C THR A 79 4.09 10.76 29.42
N VAL A 80 3.44 9.86 28.69
CA VAL A 80 2.01 9.57 28.84
C VAL A 80 1.84 8.54 29.95
N LYS A 81 1.10 8.90 31.00
CA LYS A 81 0.73 7.94 32.05
C LYS A 81 -0.15 6.87 31.45
N ALA A 82 0.16 5.61 31.77
CA ALA A 82 -0.72 4.50 31.46
C ALA A 82 -2.07 4.75 32.14
N VAL A 83 -3.13 4.85 31.34
CA VAL A 83 -4.49 4.76 31.85
C VAL A 83 -4.74 3.28 32.10
N SER A 84 -5.07 2.93 33.35
CA SER A 84 -5.55 1.60 33.69
C SER A 84 -6.95 1.45 33.12
N ASP A 85 -7.07 0.99 31.89
CA ASP A 85 -8.35 0.58 31.35
C ASP A 85 -8.49 -0.94 31.52
N ASP A 86 -9.40 -1.34 32.41
CA ASP A 86 -9.99 -2.68 32.54
C ASP A 86 -10.72 -3.15 31.25
N ALA A 87 -10.68 -2.36 30.17
CA ALA A 87 -11.49 -2.53 28.97
C ALA A 87 -10.85 -3.39 27.87
N ALA A 88 -9.65 -3.95 28.09
CA ALA A 88 -9.00 -4.84 27.12
C ALA A 88 -9.33 -6.32 27.37
N GLN A 89 -10.62 -6.65 27.45
CA GLN A 89 -11.11 -8.02 27.27
C GLN A 89 -12.15 -8.00 26.16
N THR A 90 -11.68 -7.86 24.93
CA THR A 90 -12.47 -8.30 23.79
C THR A 90 -12.06 -9.75 23.57
N GLU A 91 -12.66 -10.67 24.33
CA GLU A 91 -12.73 -12.05 23.87
C GLU A 91 -13.45 -12.00 22.53
N SER A 92 -12.74 -12.30 21.44
CA SER A 92 -13.38 -12.69 20.20
C SER A 92 -14.26 -13.89 20.55
N ALA A 93 -15.57 -13.70 20.54
CA ALA A 93 -16.51 -14.80 20.74
C ALA A 93 -16.11 -15.92 19.77
N PRO A 94 -15.94 -17.17 20.23
CA PRO A 94 -15.65 -18.25 19.31
C PRO A 94 -16.74 -18.26 18.24
N ALA A 95 -16.35 -18.14 16.97
CA ALA A 95 -17.26 -18.36 15.86
C ALA A 95 -18.00 -19.67 16.12
N ALA A 96 -19.34 -19.62 16.04
CA ALA A 96 -20.19 -20.77 16.36
C ALA A 96 -19.68 -22.00 15.60
N ALA A 97 -19.43 -23.09 16.33
CA ALA A 97 -19.02 -24.35 15.73
C ALA A 97 -20.05 -24.74 14.66
N PRO A 98 -19.65 -24.90 13.38
CA PRO A 98 -20.61 -25.24 12.34
C PRO A 98 -21.27 -26.59 12.65
N GLU A 99 -22.58 -26.68 12.43
CA GLU A 99 -23.34 -27.91 12.60
C GLU A 99 -22.74 -29.05 11.76
N PRO A 100 -22.69 -30.29 12.27
CA PRO A 100 -22.16 -31.42 11.51
C PRO A 100 -23.12 -31.79 10.37
N ALA A 101 -22.86 -31.25 9.18
CA ALA A 101 -23.50 -31.66 7.95
C ALA A 101 -22.98 -33.04 7.48
N PRO A 102 -23.80 -33.84 6.76
CA PRO A 102 -23.53 -35.24 6.47
C PRO A 102 -22.22 -35.45 5.69
N LEU A 103 -21.45 -36.45 6.10
CA LEU A 103 -20.09 -36.75 5.62
C LEU A 103 -20.10 -37.30 4.18
N THR A 104 -20.24 -36.45 3.18
CA THR A 104 -19.86 -36.82 1.82
C THR A 104 -18.34 -37.02 1.74
N PRO A 105 -17.82 -37.81 0.79
CA PRO A 105 -16.38 -37.92 0.58
C PRO A 105 -15.70 -36.58 0.29
N ALA A 106 -16.42 -35.64 -0.33
CA ALA A 106 -15.95 -34.28 -0.58
C ALA A 106 -15.80 -33.48 0.74
N ASP A 107 -16.80 -33.55 1.62
CA ASP A 107 -16.74 -32.90 2.94
C ASP A 107 -15.58 -33.40 3.80
N GLN A 108 -15.24 -34.69 3.69
CA GLN A 108 -14.11 -35.28 4.39
C GLN A 108 -12.76 -34.81 3.84
N LEU A 109 -12.67 -34.49 2.56
CA LEU A 109 -11.46 -33.95 1.94
C LEU A 109 -11.24 -32.50 2.37
N ASP A 110 -12.30 -31.70 2.41
CA ASP A 110 -12.25 -30.28 2.76
C ASP A 110 -11.91 -30.01 4.22
N GLN A 111 -12.26 -30.94 5.12
CA GLN A 111 -11.93 -30.89 6.56
C GLN A 111 -10.53 -31.40 6.89
N ARG A 112 -9.83 -32.05 5.94
CA ARG A 112 -8.47 -32.55 6.16
C ARG A 112 -7.45 -31.51 5.73
N ARG A 113 -6.32 -31.48 6.45
CA ARG A 113 -5.17 -30.64 6.10
C ARG A 113 -4.55 -30.92 4.75
N GLY A 114 -4.72 -32.13 4.23
CA GLY A 114 -4.09 -32.58 2.99
C GLY A 114 -4.39 -31.65 1.80
N LEU A 115 -5.66 -31.26 1.60
CA LEU A 115 -6.04 -30.42 0.46
C LEU A 115 -5.50 -29.00 0.58
N SER A 116 -5.69 -28.36 1.74
CA SER A 116 -5.19 -26.99 1.99
C SER A 116 -3.66 -26.92 1.90
N LEU A 117 -2.96 -27.90 2.49
CA LEU A 117 -1.52 -27.98 2.45
C LEU A 117 -1.00 -28.25 1.03
N LEU A 118 -1.63 -29.16 0.28
CA LEU A 118 -1.25 -29.44 -1.12
C LEU A 118 -1.42 -28.19 -1.97
N ALA A 119 -2.58 -27.53 -1.91
CA ALA A 119 -2.84 -26.29 -2.65
C ALA A 119 -1.84 -25.19 -2.27
N GLY A 120 -1.62 -24.98 -0.97
CA GLY A 120 -0.65 -24.01 -0.47
C GLY A 120 0.78 -24.30 -0.95
N VAL A 121 1.24 -25.55 -0.90
CA VAL A 121 2.56 -25.95 -1.38
C VAL A 121 2.69 -25.77 -2.89
N LEU A 122 1.66 -26.09 -3.68
CA LEU A 122 1.67 -25.87 -5.13
C LEU A 122 1.74 -24.38 -5.46
N CYS A 123 0.96 -23.53 -4.80
CA CYS A 123 1.03 -22.08 -4.96
C CYS A 123 2.41 -21.53 -4.54
N PHE A 124 2.96 -22.01 -3.43
CA PHE A 124 4.28 -21.60 -2.96
C PHE A 124 5.38 -22.00 -3.96
N ALA A 125 5.35 -23.25 -4.45
CA ALA A 125 6.26 -23.72 -5.49
C ALA A 125 6.12 -22.88 -6.77
N GLY A 126 4.88 -22.52 -7.14
CA GLY A 126 4.59 -21.60 -8.24
C GLY A 126 5.20 -20.22 -8.05
N ALA A 127 5.12 -19.63 -6.85
CA ALA A 127 5.75 -18.35 -6.52
C ALA A 127 7.28 -18.43 -6.61
N ILE A 128 7.89 -19.50 -6.11
CA ILE A 128 9.34 -19.73 -6.25
C ILE A 128 9.74 -19.91 -7.71
N TRP A 129 8.99 -20.70 -8.47
CA TRP A 129 9.22 -20.90 -9.90
C TRP A 129 9.11 -19.59 -10.69
N TRP A 130 8.08 -18.78 -10.42
CA TRP A 130 7.92 -17.44 -11.00
C TRP A 130 9.17 -16.59 -10.75
N ALA A 131 9.64 -16.54 -9.50
CA ALA A 131 10.82 -15.77 -9.13
C ALA A 131 12.10 -16.25 -9.85
N GLN A 132 12.21 -17.54 -10.17
CA GLN A 132 13.36 -18.12 -10.86
C GLN A 132 13.31 -17.92 -12.38
N GLN A 133 12.12 -17.93 -12.98
CA GLN A 133 11.95 -17.74 -14.44
C GLN A 133 11.99 -16.27 -14.86
N GLY A 134 11.79 -15.35 -13.91
CA GLY A 134 11.86 -13.92 -14.15
C GLY A 134 13.29 -13.38 -14.36
N PRO A 135 13.44 -12.05 -14.41
CA PRO A 135 14.76 -11.40 -14.43
C PRO A 135 15.62 -11.86 -13.25
N PRO A 136 16.97 -11.73 -13.33
CA PRO A 136 17.87 -12.21 -12.28
C PRO A 136 17.37 -11.82 -10.89
N ILE A 137 17.29 -12.79 -9.96
CA ILE A 137 16.73 -12.60 -8.61
C ILE A 137 17.33 -11.38 -7.91
N SER A 138 18.62 -11.11 -8.17
CA SER A 138 19.29 -9.91 -7.67
C SER A 138 18.47 -8.65 -7.99
N GLN A 139 17.90 -8.50 -9.18
CA GLN A 139 17.17 -7.31 -9.61
C GLN A 139 15.80 -7.13 -8.93
N LEU A 140 15.25 -8.16 -8.29
CA LEU A 140 13.94 -8.12 -7.60
C LEU A 140 12.75 -7.69 -8.48
N ARG A 141 12.89 -7.75 -9.81
CA ARG A 141 11.85 -7.35 -10.77
C ARG A 141 10.65 -8.31 -10.82
N PHE A 142 10.79 -9.52 -10.27
CA PHE A 142 9.70 -10.48 -10.18
C PHE A 142 8.68 -10.12 -9.07
N ILE A 143 9.03 -9.19 -8.17
CA ILE A 143 8.15 -8.79 -7.06
C ILE A 143 7.11 -7.82 -7.60
N THR A 144 5.97 -8.37 -8.01
CA THR A 144 4.77 -7.66 -8.44
C THR A 144 3.64 -7.89 -7.43
N PRO A 145 2.54 -7.11 -7.50
CA PRO A 145 1.32 -7.37 -6.73
C PRO A 145 0.85 -8.83 -6.88
N ASP A 146 0.85 -9.38 -8.09
CA ASP A 146 0.41 -10.75 -8.36
C ASP A 146 1.31 -11.80 -7.70
N TRP A 147 2.63 -11.59 -7.75
CA TRP A 147 3.56 -12.48 -7.08
C TRP A 147 3.37 -12.45 -5.55
N ILE A 148 3.19 -11.26 -4.98
CA ILE A 148 2.91 -11.08 -3.55
C ILE A 148 1.58 -11.75 -3.18
N ASN A 149 0.53 -11.57 -3.98
CA ASN A 149 -0.77 -12.18 -3.76
C ASN A 149 -0.68 -13.72 -3.78
N LEU A 150 0.04 -14.30 -4.73
CA LEU A 150 0.28 -15.74 -4.81
C LEU A 150 1.04 -16.25 -3.57
N LEU A 151 2.07 -15.52 -3.14
CA LEU A 151 2.82 -15.84 -1.93
C LEU A 151 1.92 -15.78 -0.68
N LEU A 152 1.17 -14.70 -0.48
CA LEU A 152 0.27 -14.55 0.67
C LEU A 152 -0.84 -15.60 0.69
N LEU A 153 -1.43 -15.90 -0.47
CA LEU A 153 -2.41 -16.98 -0.61
C LEU A 153 -1.81 -18.33 -0.22
N SER A 154 -0.59 -18.63 -0.69
CA SER A 154 0.09 -19.88 -0.36
C SER A 154 0.34 -20.02 1.15
N LEU A 155 0.79 -18.94 1.80
CA LEU A 155 1.03 -18.91 3.25
C LEU A 155 -0.28 -19.04 4.04
N ALA A 156 -1.35 -18.38 3.61
CA ALA A 156 -2.66 -18.50 4.22
C ALA A 156 -3.18 -19.95 4.16
N LEU A 157 -3.12 -20.59 2.99
CA LEU A 157 -3.54 -21.99 2.81
C LEU A 157 -2.71 -22.97 3.65
N MET A 158 -1.38 -22.75 3.77
CA MET A 158 -0.50 -23.59 4.58
C MET A 158 -0.70 -23.41 6.10
N ALA A 159 -1.10 -22.21 6.52
CA ALA A 159 -1.34 -21.88 7.92
C ALA A 159 -2.67 -22.45 8.44
N HIS A 160 -3.69 -22.62 7.59
CA HIS A 160 -4.97 -23.15 8.00
C HIS A 160 -4.99 -24.69 8.08
N PRO A 161 -5.65 -25.29 9.09
CA PRO A 161 -5.72 -26.75 9.24
C PRO A 161 -6.50 -27.47 8.15
N SER A 162 -7.39 -26.78 7.44
CA SER A 162 -8.23 -27.36 6.38
C SER A 162 -8.71 -26.26 5.41
N MET A 163 -9.24 -26.66 4.24
CA MET A 163 -9.79 -25.70 3.28
C MET A 163 -11.05 -25.03 3.86
N ARG A 164 -11.83 -25.79 4.64
CA ARG A 164 -13.01 -25.27 5.35
C ARG A 164 -12.64 -24.17 6.35
N ASP A 165 -11.58 -24.37 7.12
CA ASP A 165 -11.14 -23.36 8.09
C ASP A 165 -10.64 -22.09 7.39
N PHE A 166 -9.93 -22.23 6.26
CA PHE A 166 -9.53 -21.09 5.43
C PHE A 166 -10.75 -20.30 4.92
N LEU A 167 -11.77 -20.98 4.39
CA LEU A 167 -12.99 -20.32 3.90
C LEU A 167 -13.78 -19.64 5.03
N ASN A 168 -13.90 -20.30 6.19
CA ASN A 168 -14.55 -19.70 7.36
C ASN A 168 -13.82 -18.42 7.81
N ALA A 169 -12.49 -18.46 7.85
CA ALA A 169 -11.67 -17.29 8.19
C ALA A 169 -11.80 -16.17 7.13
N LEU A 170 -11.92 -16.54 5.85
CA LEU A 170 -12.18 -15.61 4.75
C LEU A 170 -13.56 -14.93 4.91
N ASP A 171 -14.60 -15.70 5.22
CA ASP A 171 -15.97 -15.19 5.44
C ASP A 171 -16.03 -14.21 6.62
N GLU A 172 -15.25 -14.45 7.67
CA GLU A 172 -15.12 -13.50 8.78
C GLU A 172 -14.38 -12.22 8.33
N ALA A 173 -13.23 -12.38 7.66
CA ALA A 173 -12.36 -11.28 7.27
C ALA A 173 -12.95 -10.37 6.18
N ILE A 174 -13.76 -10.90 5.25
CA ILE A 174 -14.28 -10.15 4.09
C ILE A 174 -15.15 -8.97 4.51
N SER A 175 -15.84 -9.09 5.66
CA SER A 175 -16.67 -8.03 6.22
C SER A 175 -15.87 -6.75 6.46
N GLY A 176 -14.64 -6.87 6.97
CA GLY A 176 -13.71 -5.77 7.21
C GLY A 176 -13.10 -5.16 5.95
N ALA A 177 -13.09 -5.89 4.83
CA ALA A 177 -12.57 -5.42 3.54
C ALA A 177 -13.67 -4.93 2.57
N SER A 178 -14.94 -5.21 2.85
CA SER A 178 -16.09 -4.93 1.97
C SER A 178 -16.18 -3.46 1.51
N GLY A 179 -15.94 -2.51 2.41
CA GLY A 179 -15.92 -1.08 2.08
C GLY A 179 -14.81 -0.70 1.09
N ILE A 180 -13.66 -1.38 1.13
CA ILE A 180 -12.57 -1.19 0.17
C ILE A 180 -12.97 -1.78 -1.20
N LEU A 181 -13.56 -2.98 -1.19
CA LEU A 181 -13.97 -3.67 -2.41
C LEU A 181 -14.96 -2.86 -3.26
N VAL A 182 -15.93 -2.18 -2.61
CA VAL A 182 -16.92 -1.33 -3.29
C VAL A 182 -16.29 -0.08 -3.91
N GLN A 183 -15.16 0.40 -3.38
CA GLN A 183 -14.49 1.61 -3.90
C GLN A 183 -13.69 1.34 -5.17
N PHE A 184 -13.15 0.13 -5.37
CA PHE A 184 -12.33 -0.17 -6.56
C PHE A 184 -13.04 0.10 -7.90
N PRO A 185 -14.30 -0.33 -8.14
CA PRO A 185 -15.02 0.03 -9.35
C PRO A 185 -15.15 1.53 -9.59
N ILE A 186 -15.30 2.33 -8.51
CA ILE A 186 -15.39 3.79 -8.61
C ILE A 186 -14.06 4.38 -9.06
N TYR A 187 -12.94 3.92 -8.48
CA TYR A 187 -11.61 4.37 -8.90
C TYR A 187 -11.28 3.99 -10.34
N PHE A 188 -11.68 2.80 -10.79
CA PHE A 188 -11.58 2.43 -12.21
C PHE A 188 -12.45 3.31 -13.10
N GLY A 189 -13.64 3.71 -12.64
CA GLY A 189 -14.46 4.70 -13.34
C GLY A 189 -13.79 6.07 -13.49
N ILE A 190 -13.15 6.56 -12.42
CA ILE A 190 -12.38 7.82 -12.45
C ILE A 190 -11.17 7.69 -13.37
N MET A 191 -10.40 6.60 -13.26
CA MET A 191 -9.29 6.30 -14.17
C MET A 191 -9.76 6.27 -15.62
N GLY A 192 -10.89 5.63 -15.92
CA GLY A 192 -11.47 5.60 -17.26
C GLY A 192 -11.82 7.00 -17.78
N MET A 193 -12.29 7.91 -16.92
CA MET A 193 -12.47 9.32 -17.30
C MET A 193 -11.13 10.04 -17.53
N VAL A 194 -10.14 9.83 -16.66
CA VAL A 194 -8.81 10.49 -16.77
C VAL A 194 -8.03 10.02 -18.00
N THR A 195 -8.12 8.73 -18.34
CA THR A 195 -7.41 8.12 -19.49
C THR A 195 -8.22 8.19 -20.78
N GLY A 196 -9.56 8.24 -20.70
CA GLY A 196 -10.45 8.36 -21.85
C GLY A 196 -10.76 9.80 -22.25
N THR A 197 -10.21 10.80 -21.54
CA THR A 197 -10.35 12.24 -21.85
C THR A 197 -9.02 12.95 -21.65
N GLU A 198 -8.92 14.20 -22.12
CA GLU A 198 -7.73 15.07 -21.94
C GLU A 198 -7.54 15.59 -20.49
N LEU A 199 -8.28 15.05 -19.52
CA LEU A 199 -8.22 15.53 -18.14
C LEU A 199 -6.85 15.29 -17.50
N GLY A 200 -6.19 14.16 -17.82
CA GLY A 200 -4.84 13.86 -17.34
C GLY A 200 -3.83 14.91 -17.77
N THR A 201 -3.73 15.14 -19.08
CA THR A 201 -2.87 16.15 -19.73
C THR A 201 -3.13 17.54 -19.17
N TRP A 202 -4.40 17.95 -19.06
CA TRP A 202 -4.76 19.28 -18.53
C TRP A 202 -4.30 19.49 -17.09
N LEU A 203 -4.42 18.46 -16.24
CA LEU A 203 -3.93 18.53 -14.86
C LEU A 203 -2.39 18.58 -14.82
N ALA A 204 -1.71 17.85 -15.72
CA ALA A 204 -0.26 17.84 -15.84
C ALA A 204 0.27 19.21 -16.28
N ASP A 205 -0.29 19.79 -17.33
CA ASP A 205 0.05 21.14 -17.79
C ASP A 205 -0.13 22.18 -16.68
N GLY A 206 -1.24 22.08 -15.93
CA GLY A 206 -1.50 22.94 -14.78
C GLY A 206 -0.43 22.81 -13.70
N LEU A 207 -0.03 21.58 -13.36
CA LEU A 207 1.02 21.33 -12.37
C LEU A 207 2.39 21.81 -12.87
N VAL A 208 2.77 21.45 -14.10
CA VAL A 208 4.03 21.83 -14.73
C VAL A 208 4.16 23.35 -14.84
N GLY A 209 3.09 24.05 -15.21
CA GLY A 209 3.05 25.52 -15.27
C GLY A 209 3.11 26.20 -13.89
N ALA A 210 2.71 25.53 -12.83
CA ALA A 210 2.69 26.06 -11.46
C ALA A 210 3.96 25.73 -10.65
N THR A 211 4.79 24.79 -11.10
CA THR A 211 5.97 24.31 -10.36
C THR A 211 7.24 24.37 -11.21
N SER A 212 8.33 23.85 -10.67
CA SER A 212 9.61 23.69 -11.37
C SER A 212 10.21 22.34 -11.01
N ARG A 213 11.21 21.87 -11.77
CA ARG A 213 11.93 20.62 -11.47
C ARG A 213 12.34 20.50 -10.00
N ALA A 214 12.87 21.58 -9.42
CA ALA A 214 13.35 21.60 -8.04
C ALA A 214 12.24 21.48 -7.00
N TRP A 215 11.02 21.89 -7.34
CA TRP A 215 9.85 21.85 -6.45
C TRP A 215 8.89 20.73 -6.79
N LEU A 216 9.10 20.01 -7.90
CA LEU A 216 8.20 18.96 -8.37
C LEU A 216 8.00 17.83 -7.34
N PRO A 217 9.04 17.28 -6.67
CA PRO A 217 8.82 16.26 -5.64
C PRO A 217 7.94 16.77 -4.49
N VAL A 218 8.11 18.02 -4.07
CA VAL A 218 7.29 18.63 -3.02
C VAL A 218 5.84 18.79 -3.49
N ALA A 219 5.66 19.27 -4.71
CA ALA A 219 4.33 19.46 -5.30
C ALA A 219 3.58 18.12 -5.42
N LEU A 220 4.23 17.08 -5.93
CA LEU A 220 3.67 15.73 -6.05
C LEU A 220 3.35 15.12 -4.67
N PHE A 221 4.25 15.27 -3.71
CA PHE A 221 4.04 14.82 -2.33
C PHE A 221 2.83 15.51 -1.69
N THR A 222 2.72 16.83 -1.83
CA THR A 222 1.60 17.59 -1.25
C THR A 222 0.28 17.30 -1.97
N SER A 223 0.26 17.28 -3.32
CA SER A 223 -0.95 16.96 -4.07
C SER A 223 -1.42 15.54 -3.79
N SER A 224 -0.49 14.61 -3.61
CA SER A 224 -0.78 13.23 -3.24
C SER A 224 -1.42 13.11 -1.86
N GLY A 225 -0.86 13.79 -0.85
CA GLY A 225 -1.46 13.79 0.49
C GLY A 225 -2.87 14.41 0.50
N ILE A 226 -3.09 15.48 -0.27
CA ILE A 226 -4.43 16.08 -0.41
C ILE A 226 -5.39 15.10 -1.08
N LEU A 227 -4.98 14.46 -2.18
CA LEU A 227 -5.82 13.52 -2.91
C LEU A 227 -6.16 12.29 -2.06
N ASN A 228 -5.21 11.78 -1.28
CA ASN A 228 -5.41 10.63 -0.40
C ASN A 228 -6.52 10.87 0.64
N VAL A 229 -6.77 12.14 1.04
CA VAL A 229 -7.91 12.49 1.92
C VAL A 229 -9.26 12.07 1.30
N PHE A 230 -9.36 12.11 -0.03
CA PHE A 230 -10.57 11.78 -0.79
C PHE A 230 -10.53 10.35 -1.39
N VAL A 231 -9.33 9.86 -1.71
CA VAL A 231 -9.08 8.58 -2.36
C VAL A 231 -8.08 7.78 -1.50
N PRO A 232 -8.51 7.21 -0.35
CA PRO A 232 -7.61 6.54 0.58
C PRO A 232 -7.18 5.14 0.11
N SER A 233 -6.57 5.05 -1.08
CA SER A 233 -6.18 3.79 -1.70
C SER A 233 -4.98 3.99 -2.60
N GLY A 234 -3.79 3.51 -2.20
CA GLY A 234 -2.57 3.71 -2.99
C GLY A 234 -2.66 3.16 -4.42
N GLY A 235 -3.39 2.06 -4.65
CA GLY A 235 -3.62 1.51 -5.99
C GLY A 235 -4.63 2.34 -6.81
N GLY A 236 -5.74 2.74 -6.19
CA GLY A 236 -6.75 3.58 -6.84
C GLY A 236 -6.22 5.00 -7.12
N GLN A 237 -5.44 5.54 -6.21
CA GLN A 237 -4.77 6.82 -6.37
C GLN A 237 -3.69 6.75 -7.45
N TRP A 238 -2.90 5.68 -7.52
CA TRP A 238 -1.95 5.49 -8.63
C TRP A 238 -2.65 5.45 -9.99
N ALA A 239 -3.79 4.77 -10.09
CA ALA A 239 -4.59 4.73 -11.31
C ALA A 239 -5.06 6.12 -11.79
N VAL A 240 -5.32 7.04 -10.86
CA VAL A 240 -5.83 8.39 -11.16
C VAL A 240 -4.70 9.42 -11.32
N GLN A 241 -3.71 9.39 -10.43
CA GLN A 241 -2.63 10.39 -10.33
C GLN A 241 -1.34 9.95 -11.03
N GLY A 242 -1.20 8.68 -11.40
CA GLY A 242 -0.01 8.16 -12.06
C GLY A 242 0.31 8.84 -13.40
N PRO A 243 -0.65 9.04 -14.33
CA PRO A 243 -0.39 9.76 -15.58
C PRO A 243 0.18 11.16 -15.32
N LEU A 244 -0.47 11.91 -14.42
CA LEU A 244 -0.03 13.24 -13.97
C LEU A 244 1.43 13.24 -13.48
N VAL A 245 1.78 12.27 -12.64
CA VAL A 245 3.14 12.13 -12.07
C VAL A 245 4.16 11.90 -13.18
N LEU A 246 3.90 10.93 -14.07
CA LEU A 246 4.84 10.52 -15.11
C LEU A 246 5.07 11.64 -16.13
N GLU A 247 3.99 12.25 -16.61
CA GLU A 247 4.04 13.34 -17.57
C GLU A 247 4.76 14.57 -17.00
N SER A 248 4.44 14.97 -15.77
CA SER A 248 5.11 16.09 -15.11
C SER A 248 6.60 15.84 -14.88
N CYS A 249 6.98 14.59 -14.56
CA CYS A 249 8.38 14.20 -14.41
C CYS A 249 9.13 14.29 -15.73
N GLN A 250 8.54 13.80 -16.83
CA GLN A 250 9.15 13.93 -18.16
C GLN A 250 9.27 15.40 -18.58
N ALA A 251 8.20 16.19 -18.44
CA ALA A 251 8.17 17.59 -18.84
C ALA A 251 9.21 18.45 -18.10
N LEU A 252 9.41 18.21 -16.81
CA LEU A 252 10.38 18.95 -15.98
C LEU A 252 11.73 18.23 -15.83
N GLY A 253 11.90 17.06 -16.45
CA GLY A 253 13.13 16.26 -16.42
C GLY A 253 13.50 15.70 -15.06
N LEU A 254 12.54 15.47 -14.16
CA LEU A 254 12.75 14.72 -12.92
C LEU A 254 12.76 13.21 -13.23
N ASP A 255 13.60 12.43 -12.55
CA ASP A 255 13.55 10.98 -12.73
C ASP A 255 12.22 10.40 -12.23
N LEU A 256 11.65 9.49 -13.03
CA LEU A 256 10.37 8.85 -12.73
C LEU A 256 10.34 8.19 -11.35
N PRO A 257 11.37 7.45 -10.90
CA PRO A 257 11.35 6.81 -9.58
C PRO A 257 11.18 7.80 -8.42
N ARG A 258 11.86 8.96 -8.43
CA ARG A 258 11.66 10.00 -7.41
C ARG A 258 10.26 10.59 -7.45
N GLY A 259 9.69 10.82 -8.64
CA GLY A 259 8.31 11.30 -8.77
C GLY A 259 7.28 10.30 -8.24
N ILE A 260 7.41 9.04 -8.62
CA ILE A 260 6.56 7.93 -8.14
C ILE A 260 6.63 7.81 -6.62
N MET A 261 7.85 7.84 -6.07
CA MET A 261 8.03 7.77 -4.64
C MET A 261 7.52 9.03 -3.94
N ALA A 262 7.72 10.23 -4.48
CA ALA A 262 7.20 11.46 -3.89
C ALA A 262 5.67 11.41 -3.72
N MET A 263 4.96 10.92 -4.75
CA MET A 263 3.53 10.64 -4.66
C MET A 263 3.26 9.61 -3.55
N ALA A 264 3.94 8.46 -3.56
CA ALA A 264 3.74 7.38 -2.58
C ALA A 264 3.98 7.82 -1.11
N TYR A 265 4.98 8.68 -0.87
CA TYR A 265 5.25 9.26 0.46
C TYR A 265 4.15 10.23 0.89
N GLY A 266 3.58 10.99 -0.05
CA GLY A 266 2.46 11.90 0.21
C GLY A 266 1.19 11.16 0.61
N ASP A 267 0.87 10.09 -0.10
CA ASP A 267 -0.26 9.20 0.19
C ASP A 267 -0.15 8.65 1.62
N GLN A 268 0.96 7.98 1.93
CA GLN A 268 1.09 7.34 3.25
C GLN A 268 1.10 8.33 4.41
N LEU A 269 1.52 9.57 4.19
CA LEU A 269 1.56 10.57 5.25
C LEU A 269 0.16 10.85 5.79
N THR A 270 -0.81 11.13 4.92
CA THR A 270 -2.16 11.51 5.33
C THR A 270 -3.02 10.34 5.79
N ASN A 271 -2.56 9.09 5.64
CA ASN A 271 -3.14 7.96 6.36
C ASN A 271 -3.09 8.15 7.88
N MET A 272 -2.16 8.96 8.40
CA MET A 272 -2.10 9.30 9.82
C MET A 272 -3.20 10.26 10.28
N LEU A 273 -3.85 10.96 9.34
CA LEU A 273 -5.03 11.80 9.57
C LEU A 273 -6.32 10.99 9.48
N GLN A 274 -6.38 9.99 8.59
CA GLN A 274 -7.61 9.26 8.29
C GLN A 274 -7.79 8.02 9.18
N PRO A 275 -8.97 7.82 9.77
CA PRO A 275 -9.25 6.61 10.56
C PRO A 275 -9.64 5.40 9.69
N PHE A 276 -9.73 5.55 8.36
CA PHE A 276 -10.25 4.49 7.47
C PHE A 276 -9.42 3.21 7.57
N TRP A 277 -8.10 3.32 7.41
CA TRP A 277 -7.18 2.19 7.56
C TRP A 277 -6.97 1.79 9.02
N ALA A 278 -7.37 2.64 9.97
CA ALA A 278 -7.37 2.27 11.37
C ALA A 278 -8.55 1.36 11.72
N LEU A 279 -9.63 1.28 10.91
CA LEU A 279 -10.82 0.50 11.23
C LEU A 279 -10.52 -0.97 11.60
N PRO A 280 -9.68 -1.73 10.87
CA PRO A 280 -9.34 -3.09 11.27
C PRO A 280 -8.63 -3.14 12.64
N LEU A 281 -7.67 -2.23 12.87
CA LEU A 281 -6.96 -2.11 14.15
C LEU A 281 -7.92 -1.74 15.28
N LEU A 282 -8.83 -0.80 15.06
CA LEU A 282 -9.83 -0.36 16.03
C LEU A 282 -10.82 -1.50 16.35
N GLY A 283 -11.20 -2.29 15.34
CA GLY A 283 -12.04 -3.47 15.52
C GLY A 283 -11.39 -4.55 16.40
N ILE A 284 -10.09 -4.78 16.23
CA ILE A 284 -9.33 -5.74 17.04
C ILE A 284 -9.06 -5.21 18.46
N THR A 285 -8.72 -3.92 18.58
CA THR A 285 -8.28 -3.33 19.86
C THR A 285 -9.40 -2.76 20.72
N GLY A 286 -10.62 -2.61 20.17
CA GLY A 286 -11.74 -1.94 20.84
C GLY A 286 -11.55 -0.43 21.04
N LEU A 287 -10.45 0.15 20.55
CA LEU A 287 -10.16 1.58 20.65
C LEU A 287 -11.13 2.37 19.79
N LYS A 288 -11.42 3.62 20.18
CA LYS A 288 -12.12 4.57 19.32
C LYS A 288 -11.10 5.36 18.51
N ALA A 289 -11.48 5.81 17.31
CA ALA A 289 -10.60 6.62 16.46
C ALA A 289 -10.04 7.86 17.19
N ARG A 290 -10.85 8.51 18.03
CA ARG A 290 -10.44 9.66 18.85
C ARG A 290 -9.32 9.36 19.84
N ASP A 291 -9.14 8.10 20.22
CA ASP A 291 -8.15 7.66 21.21
C ASP A 291 -6.76 7.51 20.58
N ILE A 292 -6.69 7.28 19.26
CA ILE A 292 -5.42 7.16 18.52
C ILE A 292 -5.04 8.43 17.75
N LEU A 293 -6.04 9.21 17.29
CA LEU A 293 -5.85 10.30 16.34
C LEU A 293 -4.88 11.39 16.81
N PRO A 294 -4.88 11.85 18.07
CA PRO A 294 -3.91 12.87 18.51
C PRO A 294 -2.46 12.43 18.35
N TYR A 295 -2.18 11.15 18.60
CA TYR A 295 -0.84 10.58 18.49
C TYR A 295 -0.42 10.42 17.02
N THR A 296 -1.33 9.98 16.15
CA THR A 296 -1.05 9.82 14.72
C THR A 296 -0.92 11.18 14.04
N LEU A 297 -1.69 12.20 14.44
CA LEU A 297 -1.53 13.58 13.95
C LEU A 297 -0.18 14.18 14.34
N MET A 298 0.25 14.00 15.60
CA MET A 298 1.57 14.45 16.02
C MET A 298 2.67 13.77 15.19
N LEU A 299 2.52 12.46 14.95
CA LEU A 299 3.43 11.70 14.12
C LEU A 299 3.45 12.24 12.68
N MET A 300 2.27 12.49 12.09
CA MET A 300 2.11 13.09 10.76
C MET A 300 2.89 14.40 10.64
N MET A 301 2.80 15.28 11.62
CA MET A 301 3.52 16.57 11.57
C MET A 301 5.05 16.37 11.58
N ILE A 302 5.54 15.48 12.44
CA ILE A 302 6.98 15.24 12.60
C ILE A 302 7.54 14.53 11.37
N THR A 303 6.93 13.44 10.93
CA THR A 303 7.39 12.69 9.76
C THR A 303 7.10 13.41 8.46
N GLY A 304 6.04 14.22 8.40
CA GLY A 304 5.76 15.11 7.28
C GLY A 304 6.87 16.13 7.07
N ALA A 305 7.38 16.72 8.15
CA ALA A 305 8.56 17.60 8.06
C ALA A 305 9.81 16.85 7.55
N VAL A 306 10.06 15.63 8.04
CA VAL A 306 11.17 14.78 7.56
C VAL A 306 11.02 14.45 6.07
N MET A 307 9.83 14.02 5.64
CA MET A 307 9.54 13.71 4.24
C MET A 307 9.67 14.95 3.35
N LEU A 308 9.17 16.12 3.79
CA LEU A 308 9.33 17.38 3.05
C LEU A 308 10.80 17.75 2.82
N ILE A 309 11.65 17.60 3.85
CA ILE A 309 13.09 17.80 3.69
C ILE A 309 13.66 16.82 2.66
N GLY A 310 13.25 15.54 2.71
CA GLY A 310 13.59 14.55 1.69
C GLY A 310 13.19 14.98 0.27
N MET A 311 11.96 15.45 0.09
CA MET A 311 11.45 15.93 -1.21
C MET A 311 12.25 17.13 -1.73
N LEU A 312 12.62 18.07 -0.86
CA LEU A 312 13.47 19.22 -1.22
C LEU A 312 14.85 18.78 -1.68
N MET A 313 15.46 17.80 -0.99
CA MET A 313 16.75 17.23 -1.39
C MET A 313 16.67 16.50 -2.73
N TRP A 314 15.54 15.85 -3.02
CA TRP A 314 15.32 15.13 -4.27
C TRP A 314 15.18 16.05 -5.48
N GLY A 315 14.57 17.22 -5.31
CA GLY A 315 14.45 18.20 -6.38
C GLY A 315 15.75 18.98 -6.66
N ALA A 316 16.65 19.04 -5.68
CA ALA A 316 17.93 19.74 -5.82
C ALA A 316 19.02 18.93 -6.57
N GLY A 317 18.79 17.64 -6.85
CA GLY A 317 19.70 16.73 -7.56
C GLY A 317 19.30 16.45 -9.00
#